data_AF-A0A661PVB2-F1
#
_entry.id   AF-A0A661PVB2-F1
#
_cell.length_a   1.000
_cell.length_b   1.000
_cell.length_c   1.000
_cell.angle_alpha   90.00
_cell.angle_beta   90.00
_cell.angle_gamma   90.00
#
_symmetry.space_group_name_H-M   'P 1'
#
loop_
_entity.id
_entity.type
_entity.pdbx_description
1 polymer ?
#
loop_
_entity_poly.entity_id
_entity_poly.type
_entity_poly.pdbx_seq_one_letter_code
_entity_poly.pdbx_strand_id
1 'polypeptide(L)'
;FICSSFSKNFGLYRERTGALTVVGDDAEQAATVMSQVKLRIRYNYSNPPSHGGQVVAVVLSDKELRSKWIEEVAEIRDRINEMRHLFVKTLKEKGVKQDFSSITEQRGMFSFSGLTKEQVNRLREEYSIYIVGSGRINVAGMTPDNMDRLCEAIKSVL
;
A
#
# COMPACT_ATOMS: atom_id res chain seq x y z
N PHE A 1 17.25 -12.53 -3.05
CA PHE A 1 15.85 -12.88 -3.39
C PHE A 1 15.02 -11.60 -3.45
N ILE A 2 14.07 -11.53 -4.39
CA ILE A 2 13.13 -10.40 -4.51
C ILE A 2 11.71 -10.97 -4.59
N CYS A 3 10.81 -10.48 -3.74
CA CYS A 3 9.39 -10.80 -3.80
C CYS A 3 8.64 -9.58 -4.34
N SER A 4 8.03 -9.72 -5.50
CA SER A 4 7.23 -8.66 -6.13
C SER A 4 5.73 -9.01 -6.04
N SER A 5 4.89 -7.99 -5.87
CA SER A 5 3.44 -8.15 -5.80
C SER A 5 2.77 -7.13 -6.70
N PHE A 6 1.80 -7.60 -7.47
CA PHE A 6 0.98 -6.75 -8.34
C PHE A 6 -0.37 -6.38 -7.69
N SER A 7 -0.55 -6.68 -6.41
CA SER A 7 -1.83 -6.41 -5.72
C SER A 7 -2.18 -4.94 -5.66
N LYS A 8 -1.19 -4.04 -5.51
CA LYS A 8 -1.43 -2.61 -5.31
C LYS A 8 -1.22 -1.78 -6.58
N ASN A 9 -0.10 -1.96 -7.25
CA ASN A 9 0.24 -1.17 -8.44
C ASN A 9 -0.56 -1.57 -9.70
N PHE A 10 -1.21 -2.73 -9.71
CA PHE A 10 -2.15 -3.14 -10.76
C PHE A 10 -3.59 -3.27 -10.25
N GLY A 11 -3.84 -3.02 -8.95
CA GLY A 11 -5.16 -3.25 -8.35
C GLY A 11 -5.62 -4.73 -8.30
N LEU A 12 -4.72 -5.68 -8.59
CA LEU A 12 -5.03 -7.12 -8.69
C LEU A 12 -5.01 -7.80 -7.31
N TYR A 13 -5.69 -7.21 -6.32
CA TYR A 13 -5.64 -7.65 -4.92
C TYR A 13 -6.01 -9.13 -4.75
N ARG A 14 -7.12 -9.57 -5.36
CA ARG A 14 -7.66 -10.92 -5.19
C ARG A 14 -7.27 -11.91 -6.28
N GLU A 15 -6.62 -11.44 -7.34
CA GLU A 15 -6.06 -12.27 -8.42
C GLU A 15 -4.74 -12.95 -8.02
N ARG A 16 -4.21 -12.58 -6.85
CA ARG A 16 -3.04 -13.20 -6.20
C ARG A 16 -1.80 -13.25 -7.11
N THR A 17 -1.55 -12.15 -7.80
CA THR A 17 -0.47 -12.02 -8.79
C THR A 17 0.80 -11.43 -8.18
N GLY A 18 1.94 -12.11 -8.39
CA GLY A 18 3.26 -11.70 -7.93
C GLY A 18 4.34 -12.62 -8.51
N ALA A 19 5.60 -12.37 -8.15
CA ALA A 19 6.71 -13.20 -8.58
C ALA A 19 7.80 -13.29 -7.50
N LEU A 20 8.46 -14.44 -7.44
CA LEU A 20 9.73 -14.64 -6.73
C LEU A 20 10.86 -14.62 -7.74
N THR A 21 11.82 -13.71 -7.56
CA THR A 21 13.03 -13.63 -8.38
C THR A 21 14.24 -14.02 -7.52
N VAL A 22 15.04 -14.93 -8.05
CA VAL A 22 16.36 -15.28 -7.52
C VAL A 22 17.40 -14.88 -8.55
N VAL A 23 18.42 -14.15 -8.11
CA VAL A 23 19.58 -13.78 -8.92
C VAL A 23 20.69 -14.75 -8.51
N GLY A 24 21.13 -15.60 -9.45
CA GLY A 24 22.30 -16.46 -9.27
C GLY A 24 23.57 -15.75 -9.79
N ASP A 25 24.74 -16.24 -9.40
CA ASP A 25 26.01 -15.68 -9.89
C ASP A 25 26.20 -15.95 -11.39
N ASP A 26 25.64 -17.08 -11.85
CA ASP A 26 25.60 -17.49 -13.25
C ASP A 26 24.29 -18.22 -13.59
N ALA A 27 24.16 -18.60 -14.87
CA ALA A 27 22.98 -19.30 -15.39
C ALA A 27 22.80 -20.71 -14.80
N GLU A 28 23.88 -21.40 -14.45
CA GLU A 28 23.85 -22.76 -13.92
C GLU A 28 23.31 -22.76 -12.48
N GLN A 29 23.81 -21.85 -11.64
CA GLN A 29 23.31 -21.64 -10.30
C GLN A 29 21.85 -21.19 -10.30
N ALA A 30 21.47 -20.26 -11.19
CA ALA A 30 20.09 -19.80 -11.32
C ALA A 30 19.14 -20.96 -11.70
N ALA A 31 19.55 -21.83 -12.63
CA ALA A 31 18.79 -23.01 -13.02
C ALA A 31 18.68 -24.02 -11.87
N THR A 32 19.76 -24.23 -11.12
CA THR A 32 19.79 -25.11 -9.94
C THR A 32 18.78 -24.65 -8.90
N VAL A 33 18.76 -23.35 -8.56
CA VAL A 33 17.78 -22.81 -7.60
C VAL A 33 16.36 -22.91 -8.16
N MET A 34 16.15 -22.59 -9.44
CA MET A 34 14.84 -22.71 -10.09
C MET A 34 14.28 -24.14 -10.01
N SER A 35 15.12 -25.17 -10.10
CA SER A 35 14.70 -26.57 -9.95
C SER A 35 14.09 -26.85 -8.58
N GLN A 36 14.71 -26.33 -7.52
CA GLN A 36 14.25 -26.50 -6.14
C GLN A 36 12.98 -25.69 -5.86
N VAL A 37 12.89 -24.46 -6.38
CA VAL A 37 11.69 -23.63 -6.28
C VAL A 37 10.49 -24.31 -6.94
N LYS A 38 10.67 -24.91 -8.13
CA LYS A 38 9.61 -25.68 -8.82
C LYS A 38 9.10 -26.84 -7.96
N LEU A 39 9.98 -27.59 -7.29
CA LEU A 39 9.57 -28.66 -6.38
C LEU A 39 8.72 -28.11 -5.22
N ARG A 40 9.16 -27.01 -4.58
CA ARG A 40 8.41 -26.39 -3.47
C ARG A 40 7.04 -25.88 -3.90
N ILE A 41 6.94 -25.26 -5.08
CA ILE A 41 5.65 -24.83 -5.64
C ILE A 41 4.74 -26.04 -5.87
N ARG A 42 5.28 -27.11 -6.49
CA ARG A 42 4.51 -28.32 -6.80
C ARG A 42 3.91 -28.98 -5.56
N TYR A 43 4.68 -29.07 -4.47
CA TYR A 43 4.21 -29.65 -3.21
C TYR A 43 3.28 -28.74 -2.40
N ASN A 44 3.25 -27.44 -2.68
CA ASN A 44 2.40 -26.49 -1.96
C ASN A 44 1.04 -26.32 -2.66
N TYR A 45 1.04 -25.83 -3.89
CA TYR A 45 -0.18 -25.48 -4.61
C TYR A 45 -0.18 -25.92 -6.07
N SER A 46 0.73 -26.82 -6.45
CA SER A 46 0.91 -27.34 -7.82
C SER A 46 1.41 -26.29 -8.84
N ASN A 47 0.58 -25.30 -9.17
CA ASN A 47 0.85 -24.25 -10.15
C ASN A 47 0.05 -22.97 -9.85
N PRO A 48 0.55 -21.77 -10.20
CA PRO A 48 -0.09 -20.51 -9.85
C PRO A 48 -1.34 -20.23 -10.72
N PRO A 49 -2.27 -19.37 -10.25
CA PRO A 49 -3.41 -18.93 -11.06
C PRO A 49 -2.95 -18.16 -12.32
N SER A 50 -3.60 -18.43 -13.46
CA SER A 50 -3.19 -17.88 -14.76
C SER A 50 -3.62 -16.42 -14.99
N HIS A 51 -4.87 -16.10 -14.65
CA HIS A 51 -5.55 -14.88 -15.11
C HIS A 51 -4.79 -13.58 -14.81
N GLY A 52 -4.50 -13.28 -13.54
CA GLY A 52 -3.79 -12.04 -13.20
C GLY A 52 -2.37 -11.97 -13.77
N GLY A 53 -1.68 -13.11 -13.92
CA GLY A 53 -0.38 -13.16 -14.58
C GLY A 53 -0.46 -12.78 -16.08
N GLN A 54 -1.50 -13.24 -16.77
CA GLN A 54 -1.77 -12.88 -18.16
C GLN A 54 -2.13 -11.40 -18.31
N VAL A 55 -2.95 -10.84 -17.42
CA VAL A 55 -3.27 -9.39 -17.43
C VAL A 55 -2.01 -8.55 -17.30
N VAL A 56 -1.15 -8.87 -16.32
CA VAL A 56 0.13 -8.16 -16.14
C VAL A 56 1.02 -8.31 -17.37
N ALA A 57 1.12 -9.51 -17.94
CA ALA A 57 1.92 -9.75 -19.14
C ALA A 57 1.45 -8.91 -20.34
N VAL A 58 0.13 -8.89 -20.61
CA VAL A 58 -0.48 -8.08 -21.69
C VAL A 58 -0.16 -6.60 -21.50
N VAL A 59 -0.44 -6.05 -20.31
CA VAL A 59 -0.20 -4.62 -20.04
C VAL A 59 1.28 -4.25 -20.15
N LEU A 60 2.20 -5.08 -19.65
CA LEU A 60 3.64 -4.74 -19.63
C LEU A 60 4.36 -4.98 -20.96
N SER A 61 3.81 -5.83 -21.83
CA SER A 61 4.38 -6.13 -23.15
C SER A 61 3.89 -5.19 -24.25
N ASP A 62 2.73 -4.56 -24.07
CA ASP A 62 2.21 -3.54 -24.96
C ASP A 62 2.69 -2.14 -24.53
N LYS A 63 3.25 -1.36 -25.47
CA LYS A 63 3.82 -0.04 -25.17
C LYS A 63 2.77 0.97 -24.73
N GLU A 64 1.59 0.96 -25.35
CA GLU A 64 0.51 1.90 -25.07
C GLU A 64 -0.12 1.59 -23.70
N LEU A 65 -0.46 0.31 -23.46
CA LEU A 65 -1.00 -0.13 -22.18
C LEU A 65 -0.02 0.12 -21.03
N ARG A 66 1.28 -0.11 -21.26
CA ARG A 66 2.31 0.17 -20.26
C ARG A 66 2.41 1.66 -19.95
N SER A 67 2.32 2.54 -20.95
CA SER A 67 2.34 4.00 -20.72
C SER A 67 1.16 4.41 -19.83
N LYS A 68 -0.04 3.95 -20.20
CA LYS A 68 -1.26 4.21 -19.43
C LYS A 68 -1.16 3.70 -18.00
N TRP A 69 -0.66 2.48 -17.80
CA TRP A 69 -0.44 1.93 -16.46
C TRP A 69 0.53 2.78 -15.61
N ILE A 70 1.62 3.27 -16.21
CA ILE A 70 2.58 4.14 -15.52
C ILE A 70 1.90 5.46 -15.09
N GLU A 71 1.09 6.04 -15.97
CA GLU A 71 0.33 7.27 -15.69
C GLU A 71 -0.68 7.05 -14.55
N GLU A 72 -1.51 6.01 -14.62
CA GLU A 72 -2.49 5.68 -13.57
C GLU A 72 -1.83 5.43 -12.20
N VAL A 73 -0.67 4.74 -12.18
CA VAL A 73 0.09 4.53 -10.93
C VAL A 73 0.67 5.84 -10.39
N ALA A 74 1.11 6.75 -11.27
CA ALA A 74 1.60 8.06 -10.88
C ALA A 74 0.49 8.92 -10.27
N GLU A 75 -0.70 8.93 -10.87
CA GLU A 75 -1.87 9.65 -10.34
C GLU A 75 -2.24 9.17 -8.92
N ILE A 76 -2.27 7.85 -8.70
CA ILE A 76 -2.56 7.28 -7.37
C ILE A 76 -1.49 7.67 -6.35
N ARG A 77 -0.20 7.64 -6.75
CA ARG A 77 0.91 8.07 -5.91
C ARG A 77 0.75 9.53 -5.50
N ASP A 78 0.45 10.39 -6.46
CA ASP A 78 0.36 11.84 -6.24
C ASP A 78 -0.85 12.18 -5.36
N ARG A 79 -2.00 11.55 -5.60
CA ARG A 79 -3.18 11.65 -4.72
C ARG A 79 -2.90 11.22 -3.28
N ILE A 80 -2.13 10.14 -3.06
CA ILE A 80 -1.72 9.73 -1.70
C ILE A 80 -0.85 10.82 -1.06
N ASN A 81 0.07 11.40 -1.82
CA ASN A 81 0.95 12.45 -1.30
C ASN A 81 0.16 13.72 -0.93
N GLU A 82 -0.76 14.14 -1.79
CA GLU A 82 -1.67 15.26 -1.52
C GLU A 82 -2.47 15.05 -0.23
N MET A 83 -3.02 13.85 -0.01
CA MET A 83 -3.77 13.56 1.22
C MET A 83 -2.90 13.61 2.47
N ARG A 84 -1.60 13.27 2.39
CA ARG A 84 -0.66 13.42 3.52
C ARG A 84 -0.50 14.88 3.91
N HIS A 85 -0.26 15.74 2.91
CA HIS A 85 -0.09 17.17 3.14
C HIS A 85 -1.38 17.82 3.65
N LEU A 86 -2.51 17.48 3.03
CA LEU A 86 -3.82 17.99 3.45
C LEU A 86 -4.14 17.58 4.90
N PHE A 87 -3.86 16.32 5.27
CA PHE A 87 -4.06 15.81 6.62
C PHE A 87 -3.25 16.58 7.68
N VAL A 88 -1.94 16.73 7.47
CA VAL A 88 -1.07 17.44 8.41
C VAL A 88 -1.42 18.93 8.49
N LYS A 89 -1.71 19.56 7.35
CA LYS A 89 -2.15 20.96 7.31
C LYS A 89 -3.44 21.16 8.10
N THR A 90 -4.45 20.32 7.87
CA THR A 90 -5.77 20.44 8.51
C THR A 90 -5.69 20.22 10.02
N LEU A 91 -4.88 19.25 10.49
CA LEU A 91 -4.64 19.06 11.94
C LEU A 91 -4.05 20.33 12.58
N LYS A 92 -3.09 20.96 11.92
CA LYS A 92 -2.47 22.21 12.39
C LYS A 92 -3.49 23.36 12.43
N GLU A 93 -4.30 23.52 11.38
CA GLU A 93 -5.36 24.54 11.31
C GLU A 93 -6.42 24.35 12.41
N LYS A 94 -6.73 23.11 12.78
CA LYS A 94 -7.63 22.80 13.90
C LYS A 94 -7.01 22.99 15.29
N GLY A 95 -5.73 23.35 15.37
CA GLY A 95 -5.04 23.67 16.62
C GLY A 95 -4.44 22.48 17.36
N VAL A 96 -4.20 21.36 16.68
CA VAL A 96 -3.52 20.19 17.26
C VAL A 96 -2.05 20.53 17.55
N LYS A 97 -1.63 20.33 18.81
CA LYS A 97 -0.26 20.66 19.28
C LYS A 97 0.77 19.56 19.01
N GLN A 98 0.33 18.30 18.96
CA GLN A 98 1.21 17.18 18.65
C GLN A 98 1.74 17.31 17.21
N ASP A 99 3.02 17.01 17.01
CA ASP A 99 3.63 17.09 15.68
C ASP A 99 3.32 15.85 14.83
N PHE A 100 2.75 16.08 13.65
CA PHE A 100 2.45 15.07 12.64
C PHE A 100 3.27 15.25 11.35
N SER A 101 4.27 16.14 11.35
CA SER A 101 5.12 16.47 10.19
C SER A 101 5.70 15.24 9.48
N SER A 102 6.13 14.22 10.24
CA SER A 102 6.67 12.96 9.71
C SER A 102 5.74 12.23 8.74
N ILE A 103 4.43 12.46 8.79
CA ILE A 103 3.47 11.85 7.84
C ILE A 103 3.68 12.40 6.42
N THR A 104 4.14 13.64 6.26
CA THR A 104 4.45 14.20 4.93
C THR A 104 5.72 13.63 4.32
N GLU A 105 6.64 13.11 5.14
CA GLU A 105 7.92 12.53 4.70
C GLU A 105 7.81 11.02 4.43
N GLN A 106 6.86 10.35 5.08
CA GLN A 106 6.58 8.93 4.88
C GLN A 106 6.02 8.66 3.47
N ARG A 107 6.31 7.46 2.94
CA ARG A 107 5.92 7.04 1.59
C ARG A 107 4.97 5.84 1.59
N GLY A 108 4.19 5.72 0.53
CA GLY A 108 3.24 4.63 0.32
C GLY A 108 1.88 4.88 0.97
N MET A 109 1.03 3.86 1.02
CA MET A 109 -0.37 3.99 1.47
C MET A 109 -0.54 4.10 2.98
N PHE A 110 0.49 3.77 3.78
CA PHE A 110 0.35 3.64 5.23
C PHE A 110 1.22 4.66 5.97
N SER A 111 0.76 5.02 7.16
CA SER A 111 1.52 5.84 8.10
C SER A 111 1.33 5.41 9.54
N PHE A 112 2.34 5.63 10.37
CA PHE A 112 2.18 5.61 11.82
C PHE A 112 1.80 7.00 12.29
N SER A 113 0.60 7.13 12.86
CA SER A 113 0.08 8.40 13.39
C SER A 113 0.68 8.77 14.74
N GLY A 114 1.22 7.81 15.49
CA GLY A 114 1.63 8.00 16.89
C GLY A 114 0.47 7.96 17.88
N LEU A 115 -0.76 7.72 17.44
CA LEU A 115 -1.91 7.55 18.33
C LEU A 115 -1.77 6.27 19.18
N THR A 116 -2.10 6.36 20.47
CA THR A 116 -2.10 5.20 21.36
C THR A 116 -3.28 4.28 21.08
N LYS A 117 -3.23 3.05 21.62
CA LYS A 117 -4.32 2.08 21.50
C LYS A 117 -5.64 2.62 22.07
N GLU A 118 -5.59 3.37 23.16
CA GLU A 118 -6.74 4.00 23.81
C GLU A 118 -7.35 5.06 22.90
N GLN A 119 -6.54 5.93 22.29
CA GLN A 119 -6.99 6.94 21.33
C GLN A 119 -7.59 6.30 20.08
N VAL A 120 -6.98 5.22 19.57
CA VAL A 120 -7.52 4.43 18.45
C VAL A 120 -8.89 3.84 18.79
N ASN A 121 -9.05 3.30 20.01
CA ASN A 121 -10.35 2.77 20.45
C ASN A 121 -11.40 3.87 20.53
N ARG A 122 -11.06 5.04 21.06
CA ARG A 122 -11.97 6.20 21.09
C ARG A 122 -12.37 6.64 19.68
N LEU A 123 -11.44 6.70 18.73
CA LEU A 123 -11.76 6.97 17.32
C LEU A 123 -12.79 6.00 16.76
N ARG A 124 -12.68 4.71 17.12
CA ARG A 124 -13.61 3.67 16.69
C ARG A 124 -15.00 3.83 17.33
N GLU A 125 -15.06 3.91 18.66
CA GLU A 125 -16.33 3.89 19.38
C GLU A 125 -17.09 5.22 19.28
N GLU A 126 -16.40 6.35 19.38
CA GLU A 126 -17.03 7.68 19.43
C GLU A 126 -17.24 8.26 18.02
N TYR A 127 -16.38 7.94 17.05
CA TYR A 127 -16.36 8.60 15.73
C TYR A 127 -16.49 7.62 14.55
N SER A 128 -16.57 6.31 14.78
CA SER A 128 -16.61 5.30 13.72
C SER A 128 -15.45 5.42 12.72
N ILE A 129 -14.26 5.81 13.21
CA ILE A 129 -13.03 5.89 12.42
C ILE A 129 -12.17 4.67 12.75
N TYR A 130 -11.97 3.81 11.77
CA TYR A 130 -11.31 2.52 11.94
C TYR A 130 -9.87 2.56 11.43
N ILE A 131 -8.91 2.47 12.35
CA ILE A 131 -7.48 2.33 12.05
C ILE A 131 -6.91 1.14 12.82
N VAL A 132 -5.67 0.74 12.51
CA VAL A 132 -5.04 -0.40 13.20
C VAL A 132 -4.70 0.03 14.63
N GLY A 133 -4.91 -0.87 15.61
CA GLY A 133 -4.65 -0.62 17.03
C GLY A 133 -3.23 -0.14 17.39
N SER A 134 -2.26 -0.30 16.49
CA SER A 134 -0.90 0.25 16.59
C SER A 134 -0.78 1.72 16.16
N GLY A 135 -1.90 2.40 15.87
CA GLY A 135 -1.91 3.74 15.31
C GLY A 135 -1.56 3.80 13.81
N ARG A 136 -1.47 2.65 13.13
CA ARG A 136 -1.21 2.62 11.68
C ARG A 136 -2.48 2.99 10.90
N ILE A 137 -2.41 4.07 10.13
CA ILE A 137 -3.48 4.58 9.28
C ILE A 137 -3.26 4.22 7.81
N ASN A 138 -4.35 4.07 7.05
CA ASN A 138 -4.32 3.93 5.59
C ASN A 138 -4.74 5.26 4.94
N VAL A 139 -3.77 5.98 4.38
CA VAL A 139 -3.96 7.28 3.70
C VAL A 139 -4.87 7.14 2.47
N ALA A 140 -4.98 5.93 1.90
CA ALA A 140 -5.90 5.69 0.79
C ALA A 140 -7.38 5.88 1.16
N GLY A 141 -7.74 5.80 2.45
CA GLY A 141 -9.10 6.06 2.93
C GLY A 141 -9.41 7.54 3.16
N MET A 142 -8.41 8.43 3.07
CA MET A 142 -8.60 9.87 3.22
C MET A 142 -9.07 10.48 1.90
N THR A 143 -10.03 11.38 1.98
CA THR A 143 -10.54 12.19 0.87
C THR A 143 -10.64 13.64 1.33
N PRO A 144 -10.68 14.62 0.42
CA PRO A 144 -10.97 16.01 0.77
C PRO A 144 -12.25 16.12 1.61
N ASP A 145 -13.31 15.40 1.22
CA ASP A 145 -14.63 15.45 1.86
C ASP A 145 -14.64 14.94 3.30
N ASN A 146 -13.82 13.93 3.63
CA ASN A 146 -13.80 13.35 4.98
C ASN A 146 -12.72 13.96 5.88
N MET A 147 -11.86 14.83 5.34
CA MET A 147 -10.69 15.35 6.04
C MET A 147 -11.05 16.14 7.30
N ASP A 148 -12.04 17.04 7.20
CA ASP A 148 -12.43 17.90 8.31
C ASP A 148 -12.92 17.06 9.50
N ARG A 149 -13.84 16.12 9.24
CA ARG A 149 -14.36 15.18 10.23
C ARG A 149 -13.25 14.33 10.87
N LEU A 150 -12.32 13.82 10.05
CA LEU A 150 -11.20 13.01 10.52
C LEU A 150 -10.29 13.81 11.47
N CYS A 151 -9.89 15.02 11.07
CA CYS A 151 -8.99 15.83 11.87
C CYS A 151 -9.66 16.35 13.15
N GLU A 152 -10.96 16.63 13.14
CA GLU A 152 -11.71 16.98 14.36
C GLU A 152 -11.75 15.79 15.34
N ALA A 153 -12.07 14.58 14.85
CA ALA A 153 -12.08 13.39 15.70
C ALA A 153 -10.71 13.10 16.32
N ILE A 154 -9.63 13.24 15.53
CA ILE A 154 -8.26 13.08 16.06
C ILE A 154 -7.98 14.10 17.15
N LYS A 155 -8.30 15.38 16.93
CA LYS A 155 -8.16 16.42 17.95
C LYS A 155 -8.92 16.09 19.23
N SER A 156 -10.12 15.53 19.14
CA SER A 156 -10.94 15.17 20.31
C SER A 156 -10.42 13.96 21.10
N VAL A 157 -9.60 13.11 20.49
CA VAL A 157 -9.01 11.94 21.16
C VAL A 157 -7.57 12.14 21.64
N LEU A 158 -6.89 13.18 21.14
CA LEU A 158 -5.58 13.60 21.62
C LEU A 158 -5.65 14.17 23.04
#